data_AF-A0A356VAU9-F1
#
_entry.id   AF-A0A356VAU9-F1
#
_cell.length_a   1.000
_cell.length_b   1.000
_cell.length_c   1.000
_cell.angle_alpha   90.00
_cell.angle_beta   90.00
_cell.angle_gamma   90.00
#
_symmetry.space_group_name_H-M   'P 1'
#
loop_
_entity.id
_entity.type
_entity.pdbx_description
1 polymer ?
#
loop_
_entity_poly.entity_id
_entity_poly.type
_entity_poly.pdbx_seq_one_letter_code
_entity_poly.pdbx_strand_id
1 'polypeptide(L)'
;NSASGRTMHSLPDIVRAIALNNKIDESRDFAEIVQRSMVRRIAVRNKQVKDLGVKQAPFVVLIGAAMPSVLAEISLVTHRQEGQLLKSASYRQQIAEALFDAVLRYQQSLKKLKTVRTSTKAGREQR
;
A
#
# COMPACT_ATOMS: atom_id res chain seq x y z
N ASN A 1 9.52 42.68 14.69
CA ASN A 1 8.65 41.48 14.68
C ASN A 1 8.00 41.34 13.31
N SER A 2 8.70 40.75 12.33
CA SER A 2 8.19 40.65 10.94
C SER A 2 8.39 39.26 10.32
N ALA A 3 8.92 38.30 11.10
CA ALA A 3 9.08 36.91 10.67
C ALA A 3 7.78 36.08 10.82
N SER A 4 6.87 36.49 11.70
CA SER A 4 5.64 35.73 12.04
C SER A 4 4.55 35.78 10.97
N GLY A 5 4.56 36.78 10.09
CA GLY A 5 3.56 36.92 9.02
C GLY A 5 3.80 35.99 7.82
N ARG A 6 5.07 35.66 7.53
CA ARG A 6 5.43 34.75 6.43
C ARG A 6 5.20 33.28 6.79
N THR A 7 5.35 32.91 8.07
CA THR A 7 5.18 31.53 8.55
C THR A 7 3.72 31.09 8.64
N MET A 8 2.77 31.99 8.98
CA MET A 8 1.35 31.64 8.99
C MET A 8 0.78 31.39 7.59
N HIS A 9 1.29 32.07 6.57
CA HIS A 9 0.85 31.86 5.17
C HIS A 9 1.28 30.49 4.61
N SER A 10 2.34 29.88 5.16
CA SER A 10 2.85 28.55 4.78
C SER A 10 2.23 27.38 5.55
N LEU A 11 1.44 27.64 6.60
CA LEU A 11 0.82 26.58 7.40
C LEU A 11 -0.11 25.66 6.57
N PRO A 12 -0.99 26.18 5.68
CA PRO A 12 -1.83 25.33 4.85
C PRO A 12 -1.02 24.39 3.95
N ASP A 13 0.10 24.87 3.39
CA ASP A 13 0.97 24.08 2.52
C ASP A 13 1.74 23.01 3.30
N ILE A 14 2.20 23.31 4.51
CA ILE A 14 2.84 22.33 5.41
C ILE A 14 1.83 21.25 5.81
N VAL A 15 0.60 21.62 6.19
CA VAL A 15 -0.45 20.65 6.53
C VAL A 15 -0.79 19.78 5.33
N ARG A 16 -0.90 20.36 4.13
CA ARG A 16 -1.12 19.62 2.88
C ARG A 16 0.04 18.67 2.58
N ALA A 17 1.30 19.12 2.74
CA ALA A 17 2.48 18.29 2.55
C ALA A 17 2.52 17.11 3.53
N ILE A 18 2.18 17.34 4.80
CA ILE A 18 2.08 16.27 5.82
C ILE A 18 0.96 15.28 5.44
N ALA A 19 -0.21 15.77 5.05
CA ALA A 19 -1.32 14.92 4.64
C ALA A 19 -0.97 14.06 3.42
N LEU A 20 -0.27 14.64 2.42
CA LEU A 20 0.21 13.93 1.24
C LEU A 20 1.28 12.89 1.60
N ASN A 21 2.24 13.23 2.46
CA ASN A 21 3.26 12.28 2.93
C ASN A 21 2.62 11.10 3.67
N ASN A 22 1.61 11.33 4.51
CA ASN A 22 0.88 10.24 5.16
C ASN A 22 0.26 9.27 4.14
N LYS A 23 -0.20 9.76 2.97
CA LYS A 23 -0.74 8.88 1.92
C LYS A 23 0.33 8.08 1.20
N ILE A 24 1.54 8.61 1.07
CA ILE A 24 2.67 7.87 0.52
C ILE A 24 3.04 6.71 1.46
N ASP A 25 3.13 6.97 2.76
CA ASP A 25 3.46 5.94 3.76
C ASP A 25 2.36 4.88 3.85
N GLU A 26 1.09 5.29 3.93
CA GLU A 26 -0.05 4.36 3.91
C GLU A 26 -0.08 3.52 2.61
N SER A 27 0.25 4.12 1.46
CA SER A 27 0.34 3.40 0.18
C SER A 27 1.50 2.41 0.15
N ARG A 28 2.64 2.76 0.77
CA ARG A 28 3.80 1.88 0.89
C ARG A 28 3.49 0.67 1.76
N ASP A 29 2.88 0.88 2.92
CA ASP A 29 2.44 -0.20 3.81
C ASP A 29 1.46 -1.14 3.09
N PHE A 30 0.51 -0.56 2.35
CA PHE A 30 -0.42 -1.33 1.55
C PHE A 30 0.29 -2.13 0.45
N ALA A 31 1.23 -1.51 -0.27
CA ALA A 31 2.00 -2.17 -1.32
C ALA A 31 2.81 -3.34 -0.78
N GLU A 32 3.40 -3.22 0.41
CA GLU A 32 4.15 -4.32 1.03
C GLU A 32 3.24 -5.50 1.39
N ILE A 33 2.02 -5.23 1.87
CA ILE A 33 1.04 -6.28 2.14
C ILE A 33 0.64 -6.98 0.84
N VAL A 34 0.37 -6.22 -0.22
CA VAL A 34 0.06 -6.75 -1.56
C VAL A 34 1.18 -7.64 -2.08
N GLN A 35 2.43 -7.16 -2.03
CA GLN A 35 3.60 -7.89 -2.50
C GLN A 35 3.77 -9.22 -1.75
N ARG A 36 3.71 -9.20 -0.42
CA ARG A 36 3.85 -10.41 0.40
C ARG A 36 2.73 -11.42 0.15
N SER A 37 1.48 -10.97 0.04
CA SER A 37 0.34 -11.84 -0.24
C SER A 37 0.44 -12.48 -1.63
N MET A 38 0.83 -11.71 -2.64
CA MET A 38 1.07 -12.19 -4.01
C MET A 38 2.17 -13.25 -4.07
N VAL A 39 3.36 -12.94 -3.54
CA VAL A 39 4.50 -13.87 -3.53
C VAL A 39 4.11 -15.17 -2.81
N ARG A 40 3.51 -15.08 -1.61
CA ARG A 40 3.08 -16.24 -0.84
C ARG A 40 2.12 -17.13 -1.62
N ARG A 41 1.12 -16.56 -2.29
CA ARG A 41 0.09 -17.33 -3.01
C ARG A 41 0.63 -17.95 -4.30
N ILE A 42 1.40 -17.19 -5.08
CA ILE A 42 1.95 -17.62 -6.36
C ILE A 42 3.05 -18.68 -6.16
N ALA A 43 3.86 -18.57 -5.10
CA ALA A 43 4.92 -19.53 -4.79
C ALA A 43 4.44 -20.97 -4.64
N VAL A 44 3.15 -21.18 -4.32
CA VAL A 44 2.52 -22.50 -4.24
C VAL A 44 2.55 -23.24 -5.59
N ARG A 45 2.40 -22.51 -6.71
CA ARG A 45 2.39 -23.09 -8.07
C ARG A 45 3.64 -22.77 -8.89
N ASN A 46 4.25 -21.62 -8.64
CA ASN A 46 5.46 -21.19 -9.31
C ASN A 46 6.58 -20.98 -8.29
N LYS A 47 7.39 -22.03 -8.08
CA LYS A 47 8.53 -21.97 -7.15
C LYS A 47 9.64 -21.00 -7.59
N GLN A 48 9.59 -20.51 -8.82
CA GLN A 48 10.55 -19.55 -9.36
C GLN A 48 10.11 -18.10 -9.16
N VAL A 49 8.94 -17.86 -8.55
CA VAL A 49 8.49 -16.50 -8.25
C VAL A 49 9.52 -15.80 -7.38
N LYS A 50 9.92 -14.59 -7.80
CA LYS A 50 10.85 -13.75 -7.05
C LYS A 50 10.08 -12.64 -6.36
N ASP A 51 10.44 -12.38 -5.11
CA ASP A 51 10.00 -11.16 -4.44
C ASP A 51 10.86 -9.99 -4.98
N LEU A 52 10.23 -9.08 -5.72
CA LEU A 52 10.89 -7.91 -6.31
C LEU A 52 10.79 -6.66 -5.41
N GLY A 53 10.11 -6.78 -4.26
CA GLY A 53 9.87 -5.68 -3.35
C GLY A 53 8.91 -4.62 -3.88
N VAL A 54 8.65 -3.63 -3.02
CA VAL A 54 7.86 -2.43 -3.37
C VAL A 54 8.77 -1.40 -4.03
N LYS A 55 8.30 -0.81 -5.12
CA LYS A 55 9.03 0.22 -5.86
C LYS A 55 8.20 1.50 -5.94
N GLN A 56 8.87 2.64 -5.87
CA GLN A 56 8.28 3.96 -6.10
C GLN A 56 8.57 4.40 -7.53
N ALA A 57 7.55 4.90 -8.22
CA ALA A 57 7.67 5.45 -9.57
C ALA A 57 6.53 6.47 -9.82
N PRO A 58 6.73 7.47 -10.68
CA PRO A 58 5.77 8.55 -10.93
C PRO A 58 4.66 8.12 -11.89
N PHE A 59 3.91 7.07 -11.55
CA PHE A 59 2.76 6.64 -12.36
C PHE A 59 1.59 7.60 -12.18
N VAL A 60 1.10 8.18 -13.27
CA VAL A 60 0.00 9.15 -13.27
C VAL A 60 -1.25 8.63 -12.53
N VAL A 61 -1.53 7.33 -12.62
CA VAL A 61 -2.68 6.71 -11.95
C VAL A 61 -2.59 6.69 -10.42
N LEU A 62 -1.39 6.93 -9.86
CA LEU A 62 -1.15 6.99 -8.41
C LEU A 62 -1.01 8.44 -7.91
N ILE A 63 -0.86 9.41 -8.81
CA ILE A 63 -0.69 10.82 -8.44
C ILE A 63 -2.04 11.41 -8.03
N GLY A 64 -2.07 12.13 -6.89
CA GLY A 64 -3.25 12.83 -6.42
C GLY A 64 -4.35 11.92 -5.84
N ALA A 65 -4.05 10.63 -5.61
CA ALA A 65 -5.00 9.73 -4.96
C ALA A 65 -5.34 10.22 -3.54
N ALA A 66 -6.63 10.45 -3.27
CA ALA A 66 -7.12 10.91 -1.96
C ALA A 66 -7.03 9.81 -0.86
N MET A 67 -6.64 8.60 -1.24
CA MET A 67 -6.57 7.40 -0.42
C MET A 67 -5.33 6.59 -0.78
N PRO A 68 -4.90 5.65 0.07
CA PRO A 68 -3.79 4.75 -0.23
C PRO A 68 -4.03 4.02 -1.56
N SER A 69 -3.06 4.08 -2.46
CA SER A 69 -3.19 3.55 -3.82
C SER A 69 -1.90 2.88 -4.27
N VAL A 70 -2.03 1.73 -4.97
CA VAL A 70 -0.90 0.92 -5.42
C VAL A 70 -1.16 0.42 -6.84
N LEU A 71 -0.10 0.26 -7.62
CA LEU A 71 -0.12 -0.44 -8.90
C LEU A 71 0.59 -1.78 -8.70
N ALA A 72 -0.13 -2.87 -8.92
CA ALA A 72 0.40 -4.22 -8.76
C ALA A 72 0.72 -4.84 -10.12
N GLU A 73 2.00 -5.13 -10.37
CA GLU A 73 2.42 -5.95 -11.50
C GLU A 73 2.19 -7.43 -11.16
N ILE A 74 1.23 -8.07 -11.83
CA ILE A 74 0.79 -9.43 -11.47
C ILE A 74 1.52 -10.55 -12.22
N SER A 75 2.08 -10.24 -13.40
CA SER A 75 2.87 -11.17 -14.23
C SER A 75 3.48 -10.46 -15.43
N LEU A 76 4.60 -10.96 -15.93
CA LEU A 76 5.31 -10.46 -17.10
C LEU A 76 4.92 -11.23 -18.37
N VAL A 77 4.08 -10.62 -19.22
CA VAL A 77 3.55 -11.26 -20.45
C VAL A 77 4.66 -11.61 -21.46
N THR A 78 5.74 -10.83 -21.49
CA THR A 78 6.89 -11.08 -22.39
C THR A 78 7.75 -12.27 -21.93
N HIS A 79 7.65 -12.69 -20.67
CA HIS A 79 8.32 -13.89 -20.18
C HIS A 79 7.50 -15.12 -20.54
N ARG A 80 8.02 -15.98 -21.43
CA ARG A 80 7.27 -17.09 -22.05
C ARG A 80 6.52 -17.96 -21.04
N GLN A 81 7.14 -18.33 -19.92
CA GLN A 81 6.51 -19.21 -18.93
C GLN A 81 5.37 -18.48 -18.19
N GLU A 82 5.59 -17.23 -17.81
CA GLU A 82 4.60 -16.41 -17.11
C GLU A 82 3.41 -16.05 -18.01
N GLY A 83 3.68 -15.68 -19.26
CA GLY A 83 2.64 -15.43 -20.26
C GLY A 83 1.74 -16.65 -20.51
N GLN A 84 2.29 -17.88 -20.45
CA GLN A 84 1.47 -19.09 -20.54
C GLN A 84 0.66 -19.35 -19.27
N LEU A 85 1.24 -19.14 -18.08
CA LEU A 85 0.50 -19.22 -16.82
C LEU A 85 -0.66 -18.22 -16.79
N LEU A 86 -0.46 -16.99 -17.27
CA LEU A 86 -1.49 -15.95 -17.27
C LEU A 86 -2.72 -16.29 -18.12
N LYS A 87 -2.58 -17.17 -19.13
CA LYS A 87 -3.71 -17.70 -19.91
C LYS A 87 -4.58 -18.67 -19.11
N SER A 88 -4.04 -19.30 -18.06
CA SER A 88 -4.80 -20.20 -17.20
C SER A 88 -5.78 -19.43 -16.31
N ALA A 89 -7.06 -19.83 -16.34
CA ALA A 89 -8.08 -19.30 -15.45
C ALA A 89 -7.74 -19.54 -13.97
N SER A 90 -7.17 -20.71 -13.64
CA SER A 90 -6.79 -21.03 -12.25
C SER A 90 -5.65 -20.15 -11.73
N TYR A 91 -4.70 -19.77 -12.60
CA TYR A 91 -3.62 -18.86 -12.22
C TYR A 91 -4.13 -17.43 -12.00
N ARG A 92 -4.99 -16.93 -12.89
CA ARG A 92 -5.66 -15.63 -12.68
C ARG A 92 -6.51 -15.61 -11.42
N GLN A 93 -7.21 -16.70 -11.12
CA GLN A 93 -8.00 -16.82 -9.89
C GLN A 93 -7.11 -16.76 -8.64
N GLN A 94 -5.94 -17.41 -8.66
CA GLN A 94 -4.98 -17.33 -7.56
C GLN A 94 -4.44 -15.92 -7.34
N ILE A 95 -4.14 -15.18 -8.41
CA ILE A 95 -3.76 -13.76 -8.33
C ILE A 95 -4.89 -12.95 -7.69
N ALA A 96 -6.13 -13.13 -8.15
CA ALA A 96 -7.29 -12.42 -7.61
C ALA A 96 -7.48 -12.70 -6.11
N GLU A 97 -7.36 -13.97 -5.68
CA GLU A 97 -7.42 -14.35 -4.27
C GLU A 97 -6.28 -13.74 -3.44
N ALA A 98 -5.07 -13.66 -4.00
CA ALA A 98 -3.94 -13.02 -3.33
C ALA A 98 -4.17 -11.52 -3.10
N LEU A 99 -4.69 -10.83 -4.11
CA LEU A 99 -5.05 -9.41 -4.02
C LEU A 99 -6.21 -9.19 -3.04
N PHE A 100 -7.21 -10.07 -3.04
CA PHE A 100 -8.31 -10.04 -2.09
C PHE A 100 -7.82 -10.19 -0.64
N ASP A 101 -6.99 -11.20 -0.38
CA ASP A 101 -6.38 -11.41 0.94
C ASP A 101 -5.53 -10.20 1.37
N ALA A 102 -4.79 -9.58 0.44
CA ALA A 102 -4.02 -8.37 0.73
C ALA A 102 -4.91 -7.19 1.17
N VAL A 103 -6.01 -6.94 0.45
CA VAL A 103 -6.98 -5.88 0.79
C VAL A 103 -7.58 -6.11 2.18
N LEU A 104 -7.98 -7.35 2.48
CA LEU A 104 -8.51 -7.71 3.80
C LEU A 104 -7.47 -7.50 4.90
N ARG A 105 -6.23 -7.94 4.68
CA ARG A 105 -5.13 -7.76 5.66
C ARG A 105 -4.86 -6.29 5.92
N TYR A 106 -4.86 -5.45 4.88
CA TYR A 106 -4.69 -4.01 5.04
C TYR A 106 -5.85 -3.39 5.81
N GLN A 107 -7.10 -3.75 5.49
CA GLN A 107 -8.25 -3.28 6.26
C GLN A 107 -8.14 -3.66 7.75
N GLN A 108 -7.67 -4.87 8.05
CA GLN A 108 -7.46 -5.34 9.42
C GLN A 108 -6.32 -4.58 10.13
N SER A 109 -5.21 -4.27 9.45
CA SER A 109 -4.11 -3.48 10.04
C SER A 109 -4.58 -2.08 10.44
N LEU A 110 -5.42 -1.44 9.62
CA LEU A 110 -6.05 -0.16 9.94
C LEU A 110 -6.96 -0.23 11.17
N LYS A 111 -7.74 -1.31 11.32
CA LYS A 111 -8.58 -1.52 12.52
C LYS A 111 -7.72 -1.64 13.79
N LYS A 112 -6.64 -2.43 13.73
CA LYS A 112 -5.70 -2.61 14.87
C LYS A 112 -5.07 -1.28 15.28
N LEU A 113 -4.60 -0.47 14.32
CA LEU A 113 -4.06 0.86 14.58
C LEU A 113 -5.05 1.78 15.30
N LYS A 114 -6.33 1.75 14.92
CA LYS A 114 -7.38 2.51 15.60
C LYS A 114 -7.56 2.06 17.05
N THR A 115 -7.64 0.76 17.32
CA THR A 115 -7.78 0.22 18.67
C THR A 115 -6.63 0.61 19.60
N VAL A 116 -5.38 0.53 19.11
CA VAL A 116 -4.18 0.90 19.89
C VAL A 116 -4.15 2.39 20.22
N ARG A 117 -4.57 3.26 19.29
CA ARG A 117 -4.63 4.71 19.55
C ARG A 117 -5.67 5.05 20.62
N THR A 118 -6.83 4.39 20.60
CA THR A 118 -7.89 4.62 21.60
C THR A 118 -7.48 4.16 23.00
N SER A 119 -6.83 3.00 23.13
CA SER A 119 -6.34 2.51 24.43
C SER A 119 -5.21 3.38 25.00
N THR A 120 -4.32 3.88 24.16
CA THR A 120 -3.22 4.77 24.57
C THR A 120 -3.73 6.13 25.08
N LYS A 121 -4.81 6.66 24.49
CA LYS A 121 -5.42 7.92 24.93
C LYS A 121 -6.16 7.75 26.27
N ALA A 122 -6.93 6.67 26.43
CA ALA A 122 -7.65 6.37 27.67
C ALA A 122 -6.72 6.21 28.89
N GLY A 123 -5.53 5.64 28.71
CA GLY A 123 -4.53 5.52 29.79
C GLY A 123 -3.81 6.83 30.15
N ARG A 124 -3.88 7.86 29.29
CA ARG A 124 -3.29 9.19 29.55
C ARG A 124 -4.27 10.18 30.20
N GLU A 125 -5.58 10.00 30.02
CA GLU A 125 -6.62 10.82 30.65
C GLU A 125 -6.96 10.36 32.09
N GLN A 126 -6.45 9.21 32.53
CA GLN A 126 -6.63 8.69 33.91
C GLN A 126 -5.42 8.95 34.83
N ARG A 127 -4.49 9.82 34.41
CA ARG A 127 -3.35 10.32 35.21
C ARG A 127 -3.37 11.83 35.22
#